data_AF-A0AAV5VY02-F1
#
_entry.id   AF-A0AAV5VY02-F1
#
_cell.length_a   1.000
_cell.length_b   1.000
_cell.length_c   1.000
_cell.angle_alpha   90.00
_cell.angle_beta   90.00
_cell.angle_gamma   90.00
#
_symmetry.space_group_name_H-M   'P 1'
#
loop_
_entity.id
_entity.type
_entity.pdbx_description
1 polymer ?
#
loop_
_entity_poly.entity_id
_entity_poly.type
_entity_poly.pdbx_seq_one_letter_code
_entity_poly.pdbx_strand_id
1 'polypeptide(L)'
;MWCRSITSPSRSTKANSIRERLICSVDTNRDMKRESHSTAIKPINREDRSRSPINNQPLPSSSTSNHYSNPDDVRDTVFRRAFKYYKKRDPRPDLSKVVNPRSMVGRSIDCSTTVTPESLSSLGLRPLSEWKIITFPDRVGLYLLPDLLSQSGHIDWVRRGIQYAMDGKNKTNIALHSDKPFSLLDDYRSLRWTTLGIQYDWDTKEYPSTGSPLPRELTNFASVIVSSLGLGIKADTTIVNYYPQKSTLSAHVDRSERTHSIPLVSLSVGRPAIYLTGGTRLNDPVLPILLQSGDVLVMDGDQRLVYHAVPAILPVGELNGPIDNEKNEKEDDEWEKRLIKYCRECRINFTIRQVNP
;
A
#
# COMPACT_ATOMS: atom_id res chain seq x y z
N MET A 1 23.31 -35.02 48.23
CA MET A 1 24.46 -34.39 48.91
C MET A 1 25.74 -35.02 48.38
N TRP A 2 26.48 -34.35 47.46
CA TRP A 2 27.83 -34.72 46.95
C TRP A 2 27.95 -36.12 46.27
N CYS A 3 28.88 -36.48 45.38
CA CYS A 3 29.88 -35.85 44.47
C CYS A 3 30.22 -36.91 43.37
N ARG A 4 31.00 -36.73 42.29
CA ARG A 4 31.84 -35.63 41.74
C ARG A 4 31.97 -35.78 40.21
N SER A 5 32.57 -34.80 39.53
CA SER A 5 32.94 -34.84 38.10
C SER A 5 34.39 -35.29 37.84
N ILE A 6 34.67 -35.83 36.64
CA ILE A 6 36.02 -35.78 36.00
C ILE A 6 35.86 -35.40 34.51
N THR A 7 36.82 -34.63 34.00
CA THR A 7 36.90 -34.00 32.67
C THR A 7 37.70 -34.80 31.63
N SER A 8 37.40 -34.58 30.33
CA SER A 8 38.25 -34.47 29.10
C SER A 8 39.73 -34.97 29.09
N PRO A 9 40.36 -35.38 27.93
CA PRO A 9 40.12 -34.83 26.58
C PRO A 9 40.40 -35.69 25.29
N SER A 10 39.95 -35.15 24.14
CA SER A 10 40.55 -35.14 22.78
C SER A 10 41.12 -36.41 22.07
N ARG A 11 40.60 -36.69 20.85
CA ARG A 11 41.27 -36.71 19.51
C ARG A 11 40.29 -37.28 18.46
N SER A 12 39.96 -36.59 17.36
CA SER A 12 40.74 -36.30 16.14
C SER A 12 40.91 -37.51 15.18
N THR A 13 40.19 -37.48 14.05
CA THR A 13 40.61 -38.07 12.76
C THR A 13 40.22 -37.14 11.60
N LYS A 14 41.10 -37.05 10.59
CA LYS A 14 40.94 -36.21 9.38
C LYS A 14 40.91 -37.10 8.12
N ALA A 15 40.13 -36.69 7.13
CA ALA A 15 40.43 -36.77 5.69
C ALA A 15 39.52 -35.73 5.00
N ASN A 16 40.05 -34.68 4.37
CA ASN A 16 40.58 -34.62 2.99
C ASN A 16 39.54 -34.99 1.92
N SER A 17 39.43 -34.32 0.77
CA SER A 17 39.99 -33.04 0.26
C SER A 17 39.46 -32.87 -1.17
N ILE A 18 39.08 -31.66 -1.61
CA ILE A 18 39.38 -31.11 -2.94
C ILE A 18 39.10 -29.60 -2.90
N ARG A 19 40.02 -28.82 -3.48
CA ARG A 19 39.91 -27.38 -3.72
C ARG A 19 39.93 -27.18 -5.23
N GLU A 20 39.17 -26.21 -5.73
CA GLU A 20 39.64 -25.36 -6.81
C GLU A 20 39.47 -23.89 -6.43
N ARG A 21 40.40 -23.06 -6.89
CA ARG A 21 40.41 -21.61 -6.73
C ARG A 21 40.37 -21.00 -8.12
N LEU A 22 39.62 -19.92 -8.29
CA LEU A 22 39.98 -18.88 -9.25
C LEU A 22 40.09 -17.55 -8.52
N ILE A 23 41.29 -16.99 -8.57
CA ILE A 23 41.61 -15.62 -8.20
C ILE A 23 42.13 -14.98 -9.48
N CYS A 24 41.62 -13.80 -9.83
CA CYS A 24 42.30 -12.92 -10.77
C CYS A 24 42.17 -11.49 -10.23
N SER A 25 43.25 -11.01 -9.61
CA SER A 25 43.42 -9.59 -9.30
C SER A 25 44.16 -8.92 -10.46
N VAL A 26 43.73 -7.72 -10.84
CA VAL A 26 44.58 -6.76 -11.53
C VAL A 26 44.36 -5.39 -10.89
N ASP A 27 45.31 -4.97 -10.06
CA ASP A 27 45.40 -3.59 -9.59
C ASP A 27 45.96 -2.71 -10.72
N THR A 28 45.39 -1.51 -10.91
CA THR A 28 46.20 -0.34 -11.26
C THR A 28 45.62 0.92 -10.63
N ASN A 29 46.44 1.60 -9.83
CA ASN A 29 46.15 2.94 -9.30
C ASN A 29 46.00 3.97 -10.43
N ARG A 30 45.12 4.96 -10.23
CA ARG A 30 45.42 6.35 -10.59
C ARG A 30 44.60 7.35 -9.77
N ASP A 31 45.30 8.12 -8.95
CA ASP A 31 44.79 9.35 -8.37
C ASP A 31 44.43 10.37 -9.47
N MET A 32 43.36 11.13 -9.27
CA MET A 32 43.33 12.54 -9.66
C MET A 32 42.44 13.37 -8.74
N LYS A 33 42.89 14.60 -8.47
CA LYS A 33 42.34 15.49 -7.44
C LYS A 33 41.13 16.27 -7.95
N ARG A 34 40.27 16.66 -6.99
CA ARG A 34 39.51 17.93 -6.88
C ARG A 34 39.13 18.66 -8.17
N GLU A 35 37.84 19.00 -8.28
CA GLU A 35 37.47 20.42 -8.21
C GLU A 35 36.02 20.64 -7.78
N SER A 36 35.83 21.66 -6.94
CA SER A 36 34.54 22.08 -6.40
C SER A 36 34.20 23.46 -6.95
N HIS A 37 33.19 23.58 -7.81
CA HIS A 37 32.74 24.86 -8.32
C HIS A 37 31.38 25.26 -7.72
N SER A 38 31.47 26.18 -6.75
CA SER A 38 30.33 26.95 -6.27
C SER A 38 29.92 27.97 -7.35
N THR A 39 28.62 28.14 -7.58
CA THR A 39 28.11 29.29 -8.36
C THR A 39 26.92 29.91 -7.64
N ALA A 40 27.15 31.05 -7.00
CA ALA A 40 26.11 31.80 -6.31
C ALA A 40 25.27 32.62 -7.31
N ILE A 41 23.94 32.50 -7.22
CA ILE A 41 23.00 33.31 -8.01
C ILE A 41 22.64 34.57 -7.21
N LYS A 42 22.89 35.75 -7.77
CA LYS A 42 22.40 37.04 -7.24
C LYS A 42 20.98 37.34 -7.74
N PRO A 43 20.15 38.07 -6.96
CA PRO A 43 18.74 38.26 -7.27
C PRO A 43 18.50 39.27 -8.40
N ILE A 44 17.39 39.10 -9.11
CA ILE A 44 16.91 40.00 -10.18
C ILE A 44 15.97 41.05 -9.57
N ASN A 45 16.19 42.33 -9.91
CA ASN A 45 15.33 43.43 -9.52
C ASN A 45 13.91 43.30 -10.12
N ARG A 46 12.89 43.61 -9.32
CA ARG A 46 11.56 43.95 -9.82
C ARG A 46 11.50 45.45 -10.10
N GLU A 47 11.24 45.83 -11.34
CA GLU A 47 10.72 47.18 -11.65
C GLU A 47 9.22 47.12 -11.95
N ASP A 48 8.55 48.19 -11.52
CA ASP A 48 7.12 48.41 -11.57
C ASP A 48 6.72 49.11 -12.87
N ARG A 49 5.68 48.64 -13.57
CA ARG A 49 5.03 49.42 -14.64
C ARG A 49 3.51 49.26 -14.65
N SER A 50 2.88 50.42 -14.79
CA SER A 50 1.46 50.70 -14.67
C SER A 50 0.67 50.47 -15.97
N ARG A 51 -0.66 50.51 -15.84
CA ARG A 51 -1.68 50.28 -16.89
C ARG A 51 -1.72 51.38 -17.95
N SER A 52 -2.19 51.05 -19.17
CA SER A 52 -3.22 51.77 -19.98
C SER A 52 -3.20 51.32 -21.48
N PRO A 53 -4.27 51.53 -22.31
CA PRO A 53 -4.96 50.37 -22.92
C PRO A 53 -5.29 50.49 -24.43
N ILE A 54 -6.11 49.54 -24.93
CA ILE A 54 -6.88 49.55 -26.20
C ILE A 54 -6.08 49.28 -27.50
N ASN A 55 -6.39 48.17 -28.22
CA ASN A 55 -7.20 48.23 -29.46
C ASN A 55 -7.67 46.84 -29.96
N ASN A 56 -8.83 46.80 -30.64
CA ASN A 56 -9.44 45.63 -31.27
C ASN A 56 -9.49 45.77 -32.80
N GLN A 57 -8.81 44.90 -33.55
CA GLN A 57 -9.14 44.55 -34.95
C GLN A 57 -8.63 43.13 -35.28
N PRO A 58 -9.38 42.29 -36.02
CA PRO A 58 -8.97 40.94 -36.39
C PRO A 58 -8.33 40.85 -37.79
N LEU A 59 -7.34 39.98 -37.97
CA LEU A 59 -6.72 39.64 -39.27
C LEU A 59 -6.42 38.12 -39.36
N PRO A 60 -6.21 37.54 -40.57
CA PRO A 60 -7.06 36.45 -41.00
C PRO A 60 -6.46 35.04 -40.91
N SER A 61 -7.33 34.07 -41.24
CA SER A 61 -7.04 32.64 -41.36
C SER A 61 -5.79 32.31 -42.20
N SER A 62 -4.83 31.61 -41.59
CA SER A 62 -3.83 30.81 -42.30
C SER A 62 -3.96 29.35 -41.87
N SER A 63 -4.31 28.50 -42.82
CA SER A 63 -4.41 27.06 -42.63
C SER A 63 -3.03 26.42 -42.67
N THR A 64 -2.51 26.00 -41.52
CA THR A 64 -1.43 25.01 -41.45
C THR A 64 -1.90 23.81 -40.66
N SER A 65 -1.95 22.67 -41.32
CA SER A 65 -2.39 21.39 -40.77
C SER A 65 -1.44 20.91 -39.66
N ASN A 66 -1.88 21.01 -38.41
CA ASN A 66 -1.31 20.23 -37.32
C ASN A 66 -2.31 19.17 -36.90
N HIS A 67 -1.89 17.90 -36.98
CA HIS A 67 -2.59 16.77 -36.35
C HIS A 67 -2.45 16.88 -34.82
N TYR A 68 -3.20 17.80 -34.22
CA TYR A 68 -3.46 17.76 -32.79
C TYR A 68 -4.79 17.04 -32.56
N SER A 69 -4.70 15.87 -31.95
CA SER A 69 -5.84 15.19 -31.32
C SER A 69 -6.59 16.19 -30.43
N ASN A 70 -7.91 16.19 -30.53
CA ASN A 70 -8.76 17.17 -29.86
C ASN A 70 -8.44 17.25 -28.34
N PRO A 71 -8.16 18.44 -27.75
CA PRO A 71 -7.87 18.58 -26.32
C PRO A 71 -8.94 18.01 -25.37
N ASP A 72 -10.16 17.79 -25.85
CA ASP A 72 -11.22 17.12 -25.09
C ASP A 72 -11.00 15.62 -24.87
N ASP A 73 -10.19 14.95 -25.71
CA ASP A 73 -9.98 13.50 -25.67
C ASP A 73 -9.17 13.04 -24.43
N VAL A 74 -8.30 13.93 -23.90
CA VAL A 74 -7.53 13.68 -22.66
C VAL A 74 -8.46 13.66 -21.42
N ARG A 75 -9.71 14.16 -21.53
CA ARG A 75 -10.62 14.36 -20.39
C ARG A 75 -11.65 13.23 -20.18
N ASP A 76 -11.79 12.24 -21.07
CA ASP A 76 -12.77 11.15 -20.93
C ASP A 76 -12.23 9.72 -21.20
N THR A 77 -11.05 9.45 -20.64
CA THR A 77 -10.39 8.14 -20.74
C THR A 77 -11.24 6.98 -20.23
N VAL A 78 -10.96 5.75 -20.69
CA VAL A 78 -11.62 4.52 -20.23
C VAL A 78 -11.61 4.42 -18.70
N PHE A 79 -10.45 4.67 -18.08
CA PHE A 79 -10.31 4.65 -16.63
C PHE A 79 -11.17 5.72 -15.95
N ARG A 80 -11.21 6.94 -16.50
CA ARG A 80 -12.02 8.03 -15.93
C ARG A 80 -13.51 7.77 -16.06
N ARG A 81 -13.97 7.13 -17.14
CA ARG A 81 -15.36 6.68 -17.29
C ARG A 81 -15.71 5.60 -16.26
N ALA A 82 -14.86 4.58 -16.09
CA ALA A 82 -15.04 3.54 -15.06
C ALA A 82 -15.09 4.14 -13.63
N PHE A 83 -14.14 5.03 -13.30
CA PHE A 83 -14.10 5.71 -12.01
C PHE A 83 -15.36 6.56 -11.75
N LYS A 84 -15.79 7.38 -12.73
CA LYS A 84 -17.04 8.15 -12.64
C LYS A 84 -18.26 7.24 -12.43
N TYR A 85 -18.34 6.11 -13.15
CA TYR A 85 -19.44 5.16 -13.06
C TYR A 85 -19.55 4.57 -11.65
N TYR A 86 -18.47 3.95 -11.14
CA TYR A 86 -18.49 3.32 -9.82
C TYR A 86 -18.55 4.31 -8.65
N LYS A 87 -18.22 5.59 -8.86
CA LYS A 87 -18.35 6.67 -7.85
C LYS A 87 -19.80 7.18 -7.69
N LYS A 88 -20.73 6.86 -8.62
CA LYS A 88 -22.13 7.27 -8.52
C LYS A 88 -22.77 6.73 -7.24
N ARG A 89 -23.68 7.51 -6.65
CA ARG A 89 -24.39 7.15 -5.41
C ARG A 89 -25.90 7.07 -5.57
N ASP A 90 -26.43 7.79 -6.55
CA ASP A 90 -27.85 7.86 -6.85
C ASP A 90 -28.05 8.14 -8.36
N PRO A 91 -28.67 7.22 -9.13
CA PRO A 91 -28.82 5.81 -8.76
C PRO A 91 -27.44 5.18 -8.50
N ARG A 92 -27.39 4.12 -7.68
CA ARG A 92 -26.16 3.34 -7.51
C ARG A 92 -25.82 2.60 -8.81
N PRO A 93 -24.53 2.43 -9.13
CA PRO A 93 -24.11 1.67 -10.31
C PRO A 93 -24.49 0.19 -10.15
N ASP A 94 -24.83 -0.47 -11.26
CA ASP A 94 -24.87 -1.93 -11.30
C ASP A 94 -23.47 -2.50 -11.04
N LEU A 95 -23.40 -3.44 -10.10
CA LEU A 95 -22.19 -4.11 -9.63
C LEU A 95 -22.00 -5.51 -10.25
N SER A 96 -22.88 -5.97 -11.15
CA SER A 96 -22.81 -7.29 -11.80
C SER A 96 -21.46 -7.62 -12.45
N LYS A 97 -20.74 -6.59 -12.91
CA LYS A 97 -19.40 -6.69 -13.54
C LYS A 97 -18.23 -6.61 -12.57
N VAL A 98 -18.48 -6.37 -11.27
CA VAL A 98 -17.45 -6.30 -10.24
C VAL A 98 -17.05 -7.73 -9.87
N VAL A 99 -15.77 -8.04 -10.04
CA VAL A 99 -15.22 -9.33 -9.62
C VAL A 99 -15.27 -9.44 -8.09
N ASN A 100 -15.92 -10.48 -7.57
CA ASN A 100 -15.82 -10.88 -6.17
C ASN A 100 -14.80 -12.02 -6.03
N PRO A 101 -13.62 -11.80 -5.42
CA PRO A 101 -12.60 -12.84 -5.28
C PRO A 101 -13.04 -14.03 -4.41
N ARG A 102 -13.99 -13.84 -3.48
CA ARG A 102 -14.51 -14.90 -2.60
C ARG A 102 -15.34 -15.94 -3.32
N SER A 103 -15.95 -15.59 -4.46
CA SER A 103 -16.72 -16.52 -5.31
C SER A 103 -15.88 -17.14 -6.44
N MET A 104 -14.58 -16.82 -6.54
CA MET A 104 -13.70 -17.38 -7.56
C MET A 104 -13.05 -18.70 -7.10
N VAL A 105 -12.76 -19.56 -8.06
CA VAL A 105 -11.90 -20.72 -7.83
C VAL A 105 -10.46 -20.24 -7.75
N GLY A 106 -9.84 -20.42 -6.58
CA GLY A 106 -8.44 -20.07 -6.33
C GLY A 106 -7.52 -21.28 -6.28
N ARG A 107 -6.22 -21.05 -6.47
CA ARG A 107 -5.19 -22.04 -6.21
C ARG A 107 -4.93 -22.14 -4.70
N SER A 108 -4.85 -23.34 -4.15
CA SER A 108 -4.37 -23.58 -2.78
C SER A 108 -2.87 -23.27 -2.67
N ILE A 109 -2.44 -22.87 -1.47
CA ILE A 109 -1.03 -22.62 -1.18
C ILE A 109 -0.33 -23.95 -0.92
N ASP A 110 0.82 -24.15 -1.55
CA ASP A 110 1.62 -25.36 -1.39
C ASP A 110 2.51 -25.23 -0.15
N CYS A 111 2.58 -26.25 0.70
CA CYS A 111 3.10 -26.16 2.08
C CYS A 111 4.63 -25.99 2.20
N SER A 112 5.33 -25.57 1.14
CA SER A 112 6.78 -25.34 1.11
C SER A 112 7.24 -24.03 1.79
N THR A 113 6.31 -23.26 2.36
CA THR A 113 6.55 -21.92 2.91
C THR A 113 7.10 -21.98 4.33
N THR A 114 8.05 -21.11 4.69
CA THR A 114 8.60 -20.94 6.05
C THR A 114 7.64 -20.27 7.05
N VAL A 115 6.32 -20.36 6.78
CA VAL A 115 5.24 -19.75 7.57
C VAL A 115 4.78 -20.72 8.65
N THR A 116 4.88 -20.35 9.92
CA THR A 116 4.46 -21.20 11.05
C THR A 116 3.05 -20.84 11.53
N PRO A 117 2.28 -21.78 12.11
CA PRO A 117 0.95 -21.49 12.68
C PRO A 117 0.96 -20.39 13.74
N GLU A 118 2.02 -20.28 14.53
CA GLU A 118 2.21 -19.25 15.56
C GLU A 118 2.38 -17.87 14.92
N SER A 119 3.13 -17.80 13.81
CA SER A 119 3.29 -16.56 13.05
C SER A 119 1.95 -16.06 12.50
N LEU A 120 1.12 -16.95 11.97
CA LEU A 120 -0.23 -16.65 11.49
C LEU A 120 -1.14 -16.15 12.62
N SER A 121 -1.19 -16.92 13.72
CA SER A 121 -2.01 -16.60 14.90
C SER A 121 -1.64 -15.22 15.49
N SER A 122 -0.35 -14.91 15.64
CA SER A 122 0.12 -13.60 16.15
C SER A 122 -0.30 -12.40 15.27
N LEU A 123 -0.52 -12.66 13.98
CA LEU A 123 -0.96 -11.67 13.01
C LEU A 123 -2.49 -11.62 12.86
N GLY A 124 -3.25 -12.47 13.57
CA GLY A 124 -4.70 -12.58 13.40
C GLY A 124 -5.11 -13.18 12.06
N LEU A 125 -4.25 -14.02 11.46
CA LEU A 125 -4.49 -14.68 10.18
C LEU A 125 -5.12 -16.07 10.40
N ARG A 126 -5.94 -16.51 9.44
CA ARG A 126 -6.46 -17.88 9.37
C ARG A 126 -5.36 -18.89 9.04
N PRO A 127 -5.54 -20.18 9.36
CA PRO A 127 -4.63 -21.26 8.94
C PRO A 127 -4.35 -21.25 7.43
N LEU A 128 -3.09 -21.50 7.05
CA LEU A 128 -2.64 -21.49 5.65
C LEU A 128 -3.45 -22.44 4.74
N SER A 129 -3.97 -23.54 5.30
CA SER A 129 -4.83 -24.51 4.62
C SER A 129 -6.16 -23.94 4.11
N GLU A 130 -6.61 -22.81 4.66
CA GLU A 130 -7.84 -22.12 4.21
C GLU A 130 -7.56 -21.09 3.11
N TRP A 131 -6.29 -20.73 2.88
CA TRP A 131 -5.93 -19.65 1.97
C TRP A 131 -6.11 -20.05 0.51
N LYS A 132 -6.61 -19.10 -0.27
CA LYS A 132 -6.78 -19.21 -1.72
C LYS A 132 -6.03 -18.07 -2.38
N ILE A 133 -5.31 -18.36 -3.46
CA ILE A 133 -4.69 -17.36 -4.32
C ILE A 133 -5.55 -17.24 -5.58
N ILE A 134 -6.15 -16.08 -5.80
CA ILE A 134 -6.80 -15.71 -7.06
C ILE A 134 -5.77 -14.98 -7.91
N THR A 135 -5.69 -15.34 -9.19
CA THR A 135 -4.85 -14.71 -10.22
C THR A 135 -5.68 -14.42 -11.46
N PHE A 136 -5.17 -13.55 -12.33
CA PHE A 136 -5.83 -13.15 -13.57
C PHE A 136 -4.84 -13.35 -14.74
N PRO A 137 -5.18 -14.15 -15.77
CA PRO A 137 -4.27 -14.43 -16.88
C PRO A 137 -3.80 -13.18 -17.65
N ASP A 138 -4.62 -12.13 -17.70
CA ASP A 138 -4.32 -10.83 -18.31
C ASP A 138 -3.53 -9.88 -17.40
N ARG A 139 -3.27 -10.26 -16.14
CA ARG A 139 -2.65 -9.42 -15.10
C ARG A 139 -1.66 -10.22 -14.24
N VAL A 140 -0.70 -10.87 -14.90
CA VAL A 140 0.40 -11.56 -14.23
C VAL A 140 1.09 -10.61 -13.23
N GLY A 141 1.26 -11.04 -11.98
CA GLY A 141 1.73 -10.21 -10.87
C GLY A 141 0.63 -9.58 -10.01
N LEU A 142 -0.65 -9.71 -10.37
CA LEU A 142 -1.77 -9.32 -9.51
C LEU A 142 -2.32 -10.57 -8.80
N TYR A 143 -2.16 -10.60 -7.48
CA TYR A 143 -2.66 -11.66 -6.62
C TYR A 143 -3.72 -11.12 -5.65
N LEU A 144 -4.81 -11.84 -5.48
CA LEU A 144 -5.79 -11.57 -4.42
C LEU A 144 -5.87 -12.79 -3.50
N LEU A 145 -5.75 -12.56 -2.21
CA LEU A 145 -5.92 -13.55 -1.16
C LEU A 145 -7.12 -13.12 -0.32
N PRO A 146 -8.33 -13.63 -0.61
CA PRO A 146 -9.54 -13.19 0.07
C PRO A 146 -9.64 -13.75 1.51
N ASP A 147 -10.26 -12.97 2.38
CA ASP A 147 -10.73 -13.39 3.70
C ASP A 147 -9.67 -14.01 4.64
N LEU A 148 -8.44 -13.51 4.61
CA LEU A 148 -7.31 -14.08 5.36
C LEU A 148 -7.34 -13.87 6.87
N LEU A 149 -8.18 -12.96 7.39
CA LEU A 149 -8.21 -12.64 8.81
C LEU A 149 -9.15 -13.55 9.60
N SER A 150 -8.74 -13.90 10.82
CA SER A 150 -9.63 -14.50 11.82
C SER A 150 -10.65 -13.46 12.31
N GLN A 151 -11.69 -13.92 13.01
CA GLN A 151 -12.74 -13.06 13.57
C GLN A 151 -12.17 -11.93 14.45
N SER A 152 -11.22 -12.24 15.36
CA SER A 152 -10.50 -11.24 16.15
C SER A 152 -9.55 -10.39 15.31
N GLY A 153 -8.86 -11.01 14.33
CA GLY A 153 -7.90 -10.35 13.46
C GLY A 153 -8.45 -9.12 12.74
N HIS A 154 -9.73 -9.14 12.32
CA HIS A 154 -10.38 -7.95 11.74
C HIS A 154 -10.38 -6.75 12.69
N ILE A 155 -10.68 -6.96 13.98
CA ILE A 155 -10.72 -5.90 14.99
C ILE A 155 -9.30 -5.49 15.37
N ASP A 156 -8.40 -6.46 15.56
CA ASP A 156 -7.00 -6.21 15.94
C ASP A 156 -6.25 -5.38 14.91
N TRP A 157 -6.45 -5.64 13.61
CA TRP A 157 -5.87 -4.81 12.55
C TRP A 157 -6.48 -3.41 12.50
N VAL A 158 -7.77 -3.22 12.76
CA VAL A 158 -8.34 -1.87 12.91
C VAL A 158 -7.73 -1.17 14.13
N ARG A 159 -7.57 -1.87 15.28
CA ARG A 159 -6.96 -1.33 16.50
C ARG A 159 -5.53 -0.87 16.25
N ARG A 160 -4.68 -1.71 15.64
CA ARG A 160 -3.31 -1.37 15.20
C ARG A 160 -3.31 -0.13 14.31
N GLY A 161 -4.18 -0.09 13.29
CA GLY A 161 -4.31 1.06 12.39
C GLY A 161 -4.65 2.36 13.10
N ILE A 162 -5.56 2.33 14.09
CA ILE A 162 -5.88 3.51 14.88
C ILE A 162 -4.72 3.88 15.83
N GLN A 163 -4.13 2.92 16.53
CA GLN A 163 -3.00 3.14 17.44
C GLN A 163 -1.80 3.77 16.72
N TYR A 164 -1.49 3.36 15.49
CA TYR A 164 -0.45 3.99 14.68
C TYR A 164 -0.71 5.48 14.38
N ALA A 165 -1.98 5.89 14.22
CA ALA A 165 -2.35 7.30 14.02
C ALA A 165 -2.30 8.11 15.33
N MET A 166 -2.43 7.44 16.47
CA MET A 166 -2.33 8.04 17.81
C MET A 166 -0.88 8.15 18.31
N ASP A 167 0.05 7.31 17.82
CA ASP A 167 1.48 7.45 18.11
C ASP A 167 2.06 8.67 17.38
N GLY A 168 2.37 9.73 18.16
CA GLY A 168 2.89 11.00 17.67
C GLY A 168 4.25 10.94 16.95
N LYS A 169 4.89 9.76 16.83
CA LYS A 169 6.06 9.55 15.95
C LYS A 169 5.68 9.40 14.48
N ASN A 170 4.45 9.01 14.18
CA ASN A 170 3.96 8.80 12.81
C ASN A 170 3.30 10.08 12.30
N LYS A 171 3.67 10.52 11.09
CA LYS A 171 2.98 11.65 10.43
C LYS A 171 1.56 11.21 10.07
N THR A 172 0.61 12.10 10.33
CA THR A 172 -0.80 11.96 9.90
C THR A 172 -1.25 13.25 9.21
N ASN A 173 -2.35 13.18 8.47
CA ASN A 173 -2.98 14.39 7.91
C ASN A 173 -3.57 15.34 8.96
N ILE A 174 -3.68 14.91 10.22
CA ILE A 174 -4.17 15.74 11.34
C ILE A 174 -3.02 16.59 11.89
N ALA A 175 -1.87 15.96 12.11
CA ALA A 175 -0.66 16.61 12.62
C ALA A 175 -0.10 17.71 11.69
N LEU A 176 -0.50 17.74 10.40
CA LEU A 176 -0.16 18.84 9.48
C LEU A 176 -0.94 20.14 9.72
N HIS A 177 -2.03 20.08 10.48
CA HIS A 177 -2.98 21.19 10.65
C HIS A 177 -3.39 21.45 12.11
N SER A 178 -2.88 20.65 13.05
CA SER A 178 -3.19 20.75 14.47
C SER A 178 -2.09 20.09 15.30
N ASP A 179 -1.67 20.76 16.38
CA ASP A 179 -0.77 20.20 17.39
C ASP A 179 -1.50 19.22 18.35
N LYS A 180 -2.84 19.15 18.29
CA LYS A 180 -3.61 18.18 19.08
C LYS A 180 -3.36 16.77 18.54
N PRO A 181 -2.94 15.79 19.38
CA PRO A 181 -2.84 14.40 18.95
C PRO A 181 -4.22 13.86 18.54
N PHE A 182 -4.22 12.97 17.56
CA PHE A 182 -5.45 12.35 17.05
C PHE A 182 -6.16 11.51 18.13
N SER A 183 -7.48 11.72 18.27
CA SER A 183 -8.37 10.97 19.16
C SER A 183 -9.45 10.25 18.33
N LEU A 184 -9.70 8.96 18.54
CA LEU A 184 -10.80 8.29 17.83
C LEU A 184 -12.18 8.69 18.35
N LEU A 185 -12.29 9.11 19.61
CA LEU A 185 -13.55 9.59 20.17
C LEU A 185 -13.98 10.87 19.45
N ASP A 186 -13.04 11.81 19.28
CA ASP A 186 -13.32 13.15 18.72
C ASP A 186 -13.20 13.20 17.19
N ASP A 187 -12.08 12.73 16.66
CA ASP A 187 -11.53 13.17 15.36
C ASP A 187 -11.59 12.09 14.26
N TYR A 188 -12.20 10.94 14.51
CA TYR A 188 -12.19 9.80 13.57
C TYR A 188 -12.67 10.09 12.14
N ARG A 189 -13.49 11.13 11.93
CA ARG A 189 -13.99 11.51 10.60
C ARG A 189 -13.00 12.36 9.81
N SER A 190 -11.99 12.96 10.44
CA SER A 190 -10.98 13.80 9.76
C SER A 190 -9.71 13.02 9.37
N LEU A 191 -9.38 11.92 10.04
CA LEU A 191 -8.23 11.08 9.69
C LEU A 191 -8.37 10.45 8.29
N ARG A 192 -7.31 10.55 7.48
CA ARG A 192 -7.24 10.11 6.06
C ARG A 192 -6.00 9.27 5.77
N TRP A 193 -4.85 9.61 6.35
CA TRP A 193 -3.64 8.81 6.19
C TRP A 193 -2.71 8.93 7.41
N THR A 194 -1.90 7.89 7.58
CA THR A 194 -0.77 7.79 8.52
C THR A 194 0.38 7.12 7.79
N THR A 195 1.60 7.63 7.94
CA THR A 195 2.81 7.02 7.37
C THR A 195 3.72 6.47 8.46
N LEU A 196 4.29 5.28 8.26
CA LEU A 196 5.19 4.62 9.19
C LEU A 196 6.51 4.21 8.51
N GLY A 197 7.56 4.05 9.32
CA GLY A 197 8.87 3.59 8.85
C GLY A 197 9.67 4.69 8.16
N ILE A 198 10.10 4.44 6.91
CA ILE A 198 10.54 5.50 5.99
C ILE A 198 9.30 6.27 5.51
N GLN A 199 9.03 7.41 6.14
CA GLN A 199 7.77 8.13 5.97
C GLN A 199 7.75 8.95 4.67
N TYR A 200 6.75 8.71 3.82
CA TYR A 200 6.55 9.41 2.56
C TYR A 200 6.35 10.92 2.77
N ASP A 201 6.90 11.71 1.86
CA ASP A 201 6.76 13.16 1.86
C ASP A 201 5.76 13.60 0.77
N TRP A 202 4.64 14.20 1.18
CA TRP A 202 3.53 14.51 0.27
C TRP A 202 3.80 15.71 -0.65
N ASP A 203 4.72 16.60 -0.26
CA ASP A 203 5.05 17.82 -1.00
C ASP A 203 6.08 17.54 -2.09
N THR A 204 7.17 16.85 -1.73
CA THR A 204 8.23 16.43 -2.66
C THR A 204 7.86 15.18 -3.47
N LYS A 205 6.96 14.34 -2.95
CA LYS A 205 6.53 13.04 -3.51
C LYS A 205 7.61 11.96 -3.53
N GLU A 206 8.59 12.10 -2.64
CA GLU A 206 9.72 11.20 -2.49
C GLU A 206 9.73 10.56 -1.10
N TYR A 207 10.57 9.54 -0.94
CA TYR A 207 10.91 8.98 0.36
C TYR A 207 12.31 9.44 0.77
N PRO A 208 12.56 9.80 2.05
CA PRO A 208 13.92 10.02 2.54
C PRO A 208 14.78 8.76 2.42
N SER A 209 16.10 8.88 2.59
CA SER A 209 17.02 7.74 2.58
C SER A 209 16.89 6.87 3.84
N THR A 210 16.49 7.47 4.96
CA THR A 210 16.36 6.84 6.28
C THR A 210 15.01 7.18 6.92
N GLY A 211 14.61 6.36 7.89
CA GLY A 211 13.39 6.54 8.67
C GLY A 211 13.46 5.76 9.97
N SER A 212 12.35 5.74 10.72
CA SER A 212 12.22 4.86 11.89
C SER A 212 12.11 3.39 11.46
N PRO A 213 12.44 2.42 12.32
CA PRO A 213 12.10 1.02 12.05
C PRO A 213 10.59 0.84 11.87
N LEU A 214 10.18 0.05 10.89
CA LEU A 214 8.77 -0.30 10.70
C LEU A 214 8.33 -1.30 11.81
N PRO A 215 7.11 -1.18 12.37
CA PRO A 215 6.59 -2.14 13.36
C PRO A 215 6.70 -3.59 12.90
N ARG A 216 7.09 -4.48 13.82
CA ARG A 216 7.53 -5.85 13.52
C ARG A 216 6.40 -6.72 12.99
N GLU A 217 5.17 -6.42 13.37
CA GLU A 217 3.95 -7.04 12.89
C GLU A 217 3.65 -6.67 11.42
N LEU A 218 3.99 -5.46 10.96
CA LEU A 218 3.86 -5.07 9.56
C LEU A 218 4.93 -5.74 8.69
N THR A 219 6.17 -5.81 9.16
CA THR A 219 7.25 -6.51 8.44
C THR A 219 7.00 -8.02 8.37
N ASN A 220 6.58 -8.64 9.47
CA ASN A 220 6.18 -10.04 9.52
C ASN A 220 4.97 -10.32 8.61
N PHE A 221 3.93 -9.48 8.65
CA PHE A 221 2.74 -9.65 7.81
C PHE A 221 3.11 -9.64 6.32
N ALA A 222 3.81 -8.60 5.85
CA ALA A 222 4.21 -8.54 4.45
C ALA A 222 5.09 -9.72 4.05
N SER A 223 6.07 -10.09 4.89
CA SER A 223 6.94 -11.25 4.66
C SER A 223 6.17 -12.57 4.52
N VAL A 224 5.23 -12.85 5.43
CA VAL A 224 4.37 -14.05 5.39
C VAL A 224 3.53 -14.09 4.11
N ILE A 225 2.89 -12.97 3.77
CA ILE A 225 2.05 -12.88 2.56
C ILE A 225 2.88 -13.15 1.30
N VAL A 226 4.00 -12.45 1.10
CA VAL A 226 4.79 -12.61 -0.14
C VAL A 226 5.50 -13.97 -0.20
N SER A 227 5.95 -14.50 0.93
CA SER A 227 6.55 -15.85 1.00
C SER A 227 5.55 -16.92 0.58
N SER A 228 4.25 -16.74 0.88
CA SER A 228 3.18 -17.63 0.43
C SER A 228 2.95 -17.64 -1.09
N LEU A 229 3.50 -16.64 -1.79
CA LEU A 229 3.49 -16.51 -3.25
C LEU A 229 4.85 -16.87 -3.90
N GLY A 230 5.86 -17.28 -3.10
CA GLY A 230 7.23 -17.48 -3.58
C GLY A 230 8.01 -16.19 -3.86
N LEU A 231 7.53 -15.05 -3.34
CA LEU A 231 8.11 -13.71 -3.50
C LEU A 231 8.84 -13.27 -2.21
N GLY A 232 9.59 -12.17 -2.28
CA GLY A 232 10.35 -11.62 -1.14
C GLY A 232 10.14 -10.12 -0.94
N ILE A 233 10.15 -9.67 0.32
CA ILE A 233 10.07 -8.25 0.69
C ILE A 233 10.85 -8.00 1.99
N LYS A 234 11.56 -6.86 2.07
CA LYS A 234 12.11 -6.28 3.28
C LYS A 234 11.35 -4.99 3.57
N ALA A 235 10.13 -5.11 4.10
CA ALA A 235 9.27 -3.95 4.29
C ALA A 235 9.91 -2.90 5.23
N ASP A 236 9.97 -1.65 4.77
CA ASP A 236 10.60 -0.53 5.47
C ASP A 236 9.66 0.69 5.58
N THR A 237 8.51 0.68 4.89
CA THR A 237 7.48 1.72 4.97
C THR A 237 6.07 1.13 4.97
N THR A 238 5.12 1.87 5.53
CA THR A 238 3.69 1.60 5.36
C THR A 238 2.92 2.90 5.26
N ILE A 239 2.00 2.97 4.30
CA ILE A 239 0.96 4.00 4.26
C ILE A 239 -0.36 3.35 4.69
N VAL A 240 -0.93 3.83 5.80
CA VAL A 240 -2.26 3.44 6.26
C VAL A 240 -3.25 4.50 5.78
N ASN A 241 -4.23 4.11 4.98
CA ASN A 241 -5.27 4.99 4.44
C ASN A 241 -6.62 4.71 5.13
N TYR A 242 -7.30 5.78 5.55
CA TYR A 242 -8.53 5.74 6.34
C TYR A 242 -9.67 6.37 5.54
N TYR A 243 -10.70 5.57 5.26
CA TYR A 243 -11.79 5.93 4.36
C TYR A 243 -13.14 5.90 5.09
N PRO A 244 -13.62 7.05 5.59
CA PRO A 244 -15.04 7.24 5.84
C PRO A 244 -15.86 7.04 4.57
N GLN A 245 -17.13 6.64 4.69
CA GLN A 245 -18.05 6.27 3.59
C GLN A 245 -17.99 7.13 2.31
N LYS A 246 -17.79 8.45 2.43
CA LYS A 246 -17.84 9.36 1.28
C LYS A 246 -16.49 9.53 0.55
N SER A 247 -15.43 8.87 1.01
CA SER A 247 -14.07 8.98 0.50
C SER A 247 -13.87 8.26 -0.83
N THR A 248 -12.91 8.73 -1.63
CA THR A 248 -12.50 8.11 -2.90
C THR A 248 -11.01 8.35 -3.13
N LEU A 249 -10.27 7.37 -3.65
CA LEU A 249 -8.89 7.54 -4.12
C LEU A 249 -8.87 7.56 -5.66
N SER A 250 -8.42 8.66 -6.25
CA SER A 250 -8.37 8.84 -7.71
C SER A 250 -7.38 7.89 -8.41
N ALA A 251 -7.46 7.83 -9.74
CA ALA A 251 -6.51 7.08 -10.56
C ALA A 251 -5.08 7.60 -10.35
N HIS A 252 -4.17 6.70 -9.94
CA HIS A 252 -2.75 6.98 -9.71
C HIS A 252 -1.91 5.73 -9.96
N VAL A 253 -0.59 5.87 -9.90
CA VAL A 253 0.40 4.78 -9.97
C VAL A 253 1.41 5.01 -8.85
N ASP A 254 1.77 3.95 -8.13
CA ASP A 254 2.83 3.98 -7.13
C ASP A 254 4.20 3.92 -7.82
N ARG A 255 4.99 4.99 -7.70
CA ARG A 255 6.28 5.16 -8.40
C ARG A 255 7.42 5.71 -7.54
N SER A 256 7.15 6.08 -6.28
CA SER A 256 8.08 6.85 -5.44
C SER A 256 9.14 5.98 -4.74
N GLU A 257 8.93 4.66 -4.70
CA GLU A 257 9.91 3.68 -4.24
C GLU A 257 11.12 3.63 -5.18
N ARG A 258 12.33 3.36 -4.64
CA ARG A 258 13.56 3.31 -5.46
C ARG A 258 13.66 2.06 -6.32
N THR A 259 12.96 0.99 -5.92
CA THR A 259 12.99 -0.33 -6.55
C THR A 259 11.56 -0.79 -6.84
N HIS A 260 11.17 -0.84 -8.13
CA HIS A 260 9.82 -1.27 -8.54
C HIS A 260 9.68 -2.78 -8.74
N SER A 261 10.78 -3.54 -8.68
CA SER A 261 10.78 -5.02 -8.78
C SER A 261 10.46 -5.73 -7.47
N ILE A 262 10.05 -5.01 -6.43
CA ILE A 262 9.63 -5.58 -5.14
C ILE A 262 8.10 -5.45 -5.02
N PRO A 263 7.39 -6.50 -4.58
CA PRO A 263 5.95 -6.46 -4.42
C PRO A 263 5.47 -5.40 -3.41
N LEU A 264 4.25 -4.95 -3.63
CA LEU A 264 3.46 -4.12 -2.70
C LEU A 264 2.34 -4.99 -2.12
N VAL A 265 2.19 -4.97 -0.80
CA VAL A 265 1.16 -5.74 -0.07
C VAL A 265 0.10 -4.77 0.47
N SER A 266 -1.16 -5.03 0.17
CA SER A 266 -2.29 -4.16 0.51
C SER A 266 -3.37 -4.92 1.28
N LEU A 267 -3.45 -4.73 2.61
CA LEU A 267 -4.49 -5.33 3.46
C LEU A 267 -5.73 -4.42 3.51
N SER A 268 -6.91 -5.03 3.41
CA SER A 268 -8.22 -4.37 3.54
C SER A 268 -8.87 -4.73 4.88
N VAL A 269 -9.34 -3.76 5.67
CA VAL A 269 -10.18 -4.02 6.86
C VAL A 269 -11.33 -3.02 7.01
N GLY A 270 -12.41 -3.46 7.66
CA GLY A 270 -13.64 -2.69 7.78
C GLY A 270 -14.48 -2.74 6.50
N ARG A 271 -15.04 -1.61 6.06
CA ARG A 271 -16.02 -1.60 4.97
C ARG A 271 -15.50 -2.11 3.62
N PRO A 272 -16.36 -2.81 2.84
CA PRO A 272 -16.04 -3.18 1.47
C PRO A 272 -15.84 -1.95 0.58
N ALA A 273 -15.02 -2.10 -0.46
CA ALA A 273 -14.78 -1.05 -1.45
C ALA A 273 -14.71 -1.63 -2.86
N ILE A 274 -15.05 -0.79 -3.84
CA ILE A 274 -14.70 -1.05 -5.24
C ILE A 274 -13.27 -0.55 -5.45
N TYR A 275 -12.40 -1.44 -5.89
CA TYR A 275 -11.06 -1.16 -6.39
C TYR A 275 -11.06 -1.30 -7.91
N LEU A 276 -10.36 -0.41 -8.61
CA LEU A 276 -10.16 -0.48 -10.06
C LEU A 276 -8.68 -0.69 -10.33
N THR A 277 -8.34 -1.66 -11.17
CA THR A 277 -6.99 -1.83 -11.75
C THR A 277 -7.07 -1.73 -13.27
N GLY A 278 -6.16 -0.96 -13.87
CA GLY A 278 -6.09 -0.66 -15.30
C GLY A 278 -4.86 -1.29 -15.96
N GLY A 279 -4.30 -0.61 -16.95
CA GLY A 279 -2.96 -0.89 -17.47
C GLY A 279 -1.98 0.25 -17.18
N THR A 280 -0.89 0.33 -17.93
CA THR A 280 0.10 1.40 -17.81
C THR A 280 -0.36 2.73 -18.43
N ARG A 281 -1.49 2.73 -19.15
CA ARG A 281 -2.15 3.91 -19.74
C ARG A 281 -3.60 4.02 -19.27
N LEU A 282 -4.11 5.25 -19.18
CA LEU A 282 -5.49 5.54 -18.74
C LEU A 282 -6.60 5.04 -19.69
N ASN A 283 -6.25 4.60 -20.90
CA ASN A 283 -7.17 4.01 -21.88
C ASN A 283 -7.07 2.48 -21.99
N ASP A 284 -6.19 1.83 -21.21
CA ASP A 284 -6.14 0.37 -21.14
C ASP A 284 -7.37 -0.21 -20.39
N PRO A 285 -7.71 -1.50 -20.59
CA PRO A 285 -8.86 -2.12 -19.94
C PRO A 285 -8.83 -2.07 -18.41
N VAL A 286 -9.96 -1.70 -17.81
CA VAL A 286 -10.13 -1.60 -16.35
C VAL A 286 -10.94 -2.77 -15.81
N LEU A 287 -10.36 -3.47 -14.83
CA LEU A 287 -11.01 -4.52 -14.08
C LEU A 287 -11.49 -3.98 -12.72
N PRO A 288 -12.81 -3.96 -12.46
CA PRO A 288 -13.36 -3.64 -11.15
C PRO A 288 -13.37 -4.87 -10.25
N ILE A 289 -12.83 -4.73 -9.04
CA ILE A 289 -12.69 -5.78 -8.02
C ILE A 289 -13.35 -5.29 -6.73
N LEU A 290 -14.09 -6.18 -6.07
CA LEU A 290 -14.55 -5.98 -4.70
C LEU A 290 -13.43 -6.34 -3.72
N LEU A 291 -13.09 -5.43 -2.81
CA LEU A 291 -12.19 -5.70 -1.69
C LEU A 291 -12.95 -5.57 -0.37
N GLN A 292 -13.18 -6.69 0.31
CA GLN A 292 -13.88 -6.81 1.59
C GLN A 292 -12.89 -6.78 2.78
N SER A 293 -13.41 -6.82 4.01
CA SER A 293 -12.58 -6.92 5.22
C SER A 293 -11.81 -8.24 5.25
N GLY A 294 -10.51 -8.22 5.51
CA GLY A 294 -9.62 -9.37 5.49
C GLY A 294 -9.06 -9.76 4.12
N ASP A 295 -9.47 -9.09 3.04
CA ASP A 295 -8.90 -9.34 1.71
C ASP A 295 -7.51 -8.66 1.58
N VAL A 296 -6.53 -9.43 1.11
CA VAL A 296 -5.18 -8.96 0.81
C VAL A 296 -4.97 -8.94 -0.69
N LEU A 297 -4.45 -7.82 -1.20
CA LEU A 297 -4.06 -7.63 -2.59
C LEU A 297 -2.53 -7.50 -2.64
N VAL A 298 -1.89 -8.22 -3.56
CA VAL A 298 -0.45 -8.08 -3.83
C VAL A 298 -0.27 -7.66 -5.28
N MET A 299 0.53 -6.61 -5.49
CA MET A 299 0.95 -6.14 -6.80
C MET A 299 2.43 -6.43 -6.94
N ASP A 300 2.81 -7.12 -8.00
CA ASP A 300 4.17 -7.57 -8.32
C ASP A 300 4.45 -7.40 -9.82
N GLY A 301 5.72 -7.38 -10.22
CA GLY A 301 6.14 -7.20 -11.62
C GLY A 301 5.46 -6.01 -12.30
N ASP A 302 4.96 -6.22 -13.53
CA ASP A 302 4.28 -5.18 -14.33
C ASP A 302 3.07 -4.56 -13.61
N GLN A 303 2.40 -5.31 -12.72
CA GLN A 303 1.25 -4.80 -11.96
C GLN A 303 1.65 -3.79 -10.89
N ARG A 304 2.94 -3.62 -10.55
CA ARG A 304 3.39 -2.50 -9.68
C ARG A 304 3.14 -1.14 -10.31
N LEU A 305 3.16 -1.03 -11.64
CA LEU A 305 3.19 0.24 -12.38
C LEU A 305 1.92 0.54 -13.19
N VAL A 306 0.80 -0.12 -12.87
CA VAL A 306 -0.51 0.13 -13.48
C VAL A 306 -1.31 1.20 -12.76
N TYR A 307 -2.17 1.89 -13.51
CA TYR A 307 -3.17 2.80 -12.93
C TYR A 307 -4.17 2.05 -12.07
N HIS A 308 -4.41 2.56 -10.86
CA HIS A 308 -5.42 2.00 -9.97
C HIS A 308 -6.13 3.07 -9.13
N ALA A 309 -7.31 2.74 -8.59
CA ALA A 309 -8.17 3.68 -7.86
C ALA A 309 -9.16 2.99 -6.90
N VAL A 310 -9.73 3.76 -5.98
CA VAL A 310 -10.85 3.36 -5.11
C VAL A 310 -12.02 4.34 -5.30
N PRO A 311 -12.91 4.14 -6.30
CA PRO A 311 -14.04 5.04 -6.58
C PRO A 311 -15.14 5.07 -5.51
N ALA A 312 -15.31 4.01 -4.70
CA ALA A 312 -16.40 3.92 -3.73
C ALA A 312 -16.09 3.03 -2.52
N ILE A 313 -16.57 3.45 -1.35
CA ILE A 313 -16.67 2.65 -0.13
C ILE A 313 -18.14 2.24 0.05
N LEU A 314 -18.42 0.94 0.01
CA LEU A 314 -19.77 0.40 0.03
C LEU A 314 -20.32 0.28 1.48
N PRO A 315 -21.63 0.38 1.72
CA PRO A 315 -22.26 0.00 2.99
C PRO A 315 -22.13 -1.49 3.29
N VAL A 316 -22.08 -1.82 4.58
CA VAL A 316 -21.96 -3.21 5.09
C VAL A 316 -23.11 -4.10 4.57
N GLY A 317 -24.31 -3.56 4.46
CA GLY A 317 -25.49 -4.29 3.99
C GLY A 317 -25.65 -4.42 2.46
N GLU A 318 -24.69 -3.96 1.64
CA GLU A 318 -24.73 -4.26 0.20
C GLU A 318 -24.13 -5.63 -0.13
N LEU A 319 -23.09 -6.05 0.59
CA LEU A 319 -22.42 -7.33 0.40
C LEU A 319 -21.88 -7.82 1.76
N ASN A 320 -22.47 -8.92 2.26
CA ASN A 320 -22.29 -9.46 3.61
C ASN A 320 -20.82 -9.48 4.09
N GLY A 321 -20.60 -9.05 5.34
CA GLY A 321 -19.31 -9.11 6.03
C GLY A 321 -19.49 -9.43 7.52
N PRO A 322 -18.55 -10.17 8.14
CA PRO A 322 -18.73 -10.73 9.49
C PRO A 322 -18.44 -9.70 10.60
N ILE A 323 -19.35 -8.75 10.82
CA ILE A 323 -19.30 -7.83 12.00
C ILE A 323 -20.64 -7.80 12.74
N ASP A 324 -21.34 -8.95 12.77
CA ASP A 324 -22.56 -9.14 13.54
C ASP A 324 -22.31 -9.92 14.83
N ASN A 325 -22.50 -9.19 15.93
CA ASN A 325 -23.02 -9.68 17.21
C ASN A 325 -22.27 -10.78 17.97
N GLU A 326 -21.06 -10.48 18.44
CA GLU A 326 -20.76 -10.81 19.84
C GLU A 326 -21.30 -9.71 20.75
N LYS A 327 -22.29 -10.07 21.57
CA LYS A 327 -22.76 -9.27 22.70
C LYS A 327 -21.76 -9.40 23.85
N ASN A 328 -20.64 -8.67 23.78
CA ASN A 328 -19.80 -8.46 24.96
C ASN A 328 -20.49 -7.48 25.92
N GLU A 329 -21.44 -8.00 26.70
CA GLU A 329 -22.18 -7.30 27.77
C GLU A 329 -21.27 -6.97 28.99
N LYS A 330 -19.95 -6.79 28.79
CA LYS A 330 -18.95 -6.72 29.87
C LYS A 330 -17.84 -5.68 29.72
N GLU A 331 -17.72 -4.97 28.60
CA GLU A 331 -16.71 -3.91 28.47
C GLU A 331 -17.38 -2.55 28.48
N ASP A 332 -17.17 -1.81 29.58
CA ASP A 332 -17.64 -0.44 29.69
C ASP A 332 -16.71 0.58 28.99
N ASP A 333 -15.63 0.11 28.38
CA ASP A 333 -14.66 0.93 27.65
C ASP A 333 -15.32 1.61 26.43
N GLU A 334 -15.45 2.94 26.53
CA GLU A 334 -15.93 3.80 25.44
C GLU A 334 -15.03 3.69 24.21
N TRP A 335 -13.73 3.46 24.39
CA TRP A 335 -12.79 3.29 23.30
C TRP A 335 -13.09 1.98 22.55
N GLU A 336 -13.12 0.81 23.18
CA GLU A 336 -13.46 -0.43 22.45
C GLU A 336 -14.86 -0.38 21.77
N LYS A 337 -15.88 0.19 22.44
CA LYS A 337 -17.19 0.47 21.81
C LYS A 337 -17.05 1.37 20.56
N ARG A 338 -16.21 2.40 20.63
CA ARG A 338 -15.88 3.28 19.50
C ARG A 338 -15.12 2.53 18.41
N LEU A 339 -14.16 1.65 18.74
CA LEU A 339 -13.41 0.85 17.76
C LEU A 339 -14.35 0.01 16.89
N ILE A 340 -15.21 -0.78 17.54
CA ILE A 340 -16.18 -1.66 16.87
C ILE A 340 -17.12 -0.85 15.96
N LYS A 341 -17.58 0.33 16.41
CA LYS A 341 -18.36 1.26 15.58
C LYS A 341 -17.55 1.82 14.40
N TYR A 342 -16.25 2.06 14.55
CA TYR A 342 -15.38 2.49 13.46
C TYR A 342 -15.24 1.43 12.37
N CYS A 343 -15.06 0.15 12.74
CA CYS A 343 -15.02 -0.99 11.81
C CYS A 343 -16.25 -1.05 10.89
N ARG A 344 -17.43 -0.69 11.41
CA ARG A 344 -18.71 -0.69 10.68
C ARG A 344 -18.90 0.56 9.81
N GLU A 345 -18.35 1.70 10.20
CA GLU A 345 -18.55 2.99 9.51
C GLU A 345 -17.49 3.33 8.46
N CYS A 346 -16.26 2.82 8.62
CA CYS A 346 -15.09 3.18 7.82
C CYS A 346 -14.38 1.95 7.25
N ARG A 347 -13.46 2.18 6.31
CA ARG A 347 -12.48 1.20 5.84
C ARG A 347 -11.08 1.69 6.19
N ILE A 348 -10.19 0.79 6.60
CA ILE A 348 -8.75 1.04 6.64
C ILE A 348 -8.07 0.17 5.58
N ASN A 349 -7.03 0.71 4.95
CA ASN A 349 -6.14 -0.03 4.07
C ASN A 349 -4.69 0.18 4.49
N PHE A 350 -3.96 -0.90 4.72
CA PHE A 350 -2.52 -0.87 4.98
C PHE A 350 -1.80 -1.21 3.69
N THR A 351 -1.01 -0.28 3.16
CA THR A 351 -0.16 -0.54 2.00
C THR A 351 1.30 -0.57 2.45
N ILE A 352 1.84 -1.79 2.52
CA ILE A 352 3.18 -2.11 3.03
C ILE A 352 4.12 -2.31 1.84
N ARG A 353 5.29 -1.65 1.87
CA ARG A 353 6.21 -1.53 0.73
C ARG A 353 7.66 -1.63 1.21
N GLN A 354 8.57 -1.80 0.25
CA GLN A 354 10.00 -1.64 0.41
C GLN A 354 10.46 -0.45 -0.46
N VAL A 355 11.14 0.52 0.14
CA VAL A 355 11.68 1.71 -0.54
C VAL A 355 13.15 1.52 -0.89
N ASN A 356 13.94 0.98 0.03
CA ASN A 356 15.38 0.76 -0.13
C ASN A 356 15.67 -0.67 -0.65
N PRO A 357 16.71 -0.90 -1.47
CA PRO A 357 17.04 -2.23 -2.05
C PRO A 357 17.49 -3.30 -1.02
#